data_AF-J2M254-F1
#
_entry.id   AF-J2M254-F1
#
_cell.length_a   1.000
_cell.length_b   1.000
_cell.length_c   1.000
_cell.angle_alpha   90.00
_cell.angle_beta   90.00
_cell.angle_gamma   90.00
#
_symmetry.space_group_name_H-M   'P 1'
#
loop_
_entity.id
_entity.type
_entity.pdbx_description
1 polymer ?
#
loop_
_entity_poly.entity_id
_entity_poly.type
_entity_poly.pdbx_seq_one_letter_code
_entity_poly.pdbx_strand_id
1 'polypeptide(L)'
;MFTRLLVPSAFLPRWSGFARGFNTGIASQCAVCRSWPARQVCEPCVARFAQPEARCNRCALALPADLSMGLRTGPPLCGACAVEPPPLDRAFAGVAYGYPWSTLVAGYKFGERHGWAGFFAGLLLQSPGLAQVFGELEPEDWLLP
;
A
#
# COMPACT_ATOMS: atom_id res chain seq x y z
N MET A 1 14.73 -46.60 -21.41
CA MET A 1 14.56 -46.77 -19.95
C MET A 1 14.90 -45.43 -19.32
N PHE A 2 13.90 -44.57 -19.12
CA PHE A 2 14.05 -43.19 -18.63
C PHE A 2 13.70 -43.17 -17.15
N THR A 3 14.68 -42.94 -16.28
CA THR A 3 14.43 -42.77 -14.85
C THR A 3 14.57 -41.30 -14.49
N ARG A 4 13.41 -40.64 -14.40
CA ARG A 4 13.16 -39.34 -13.77
C ARG A 4 13.55 -39.45 -12.29
N LEU A 5 14.65 -38.84 -11.88
CA LEU A 5 14.87 -38.51 -10.47
C LEU A 5 14.34 -37.09 -10.23
N LEU A 6 13.18 -37.04 -9.58
CA LEU A 6 12.65 -35.87 -8.90
C LEU A 6 13.66 -35.42 -7.84
N VAL A 7 14.39 -34.34 -8.13
CA VAL A 7 15.00 -33.52 -7.08
C VAL A 7 13.94 -32.53 -6.64
N PRO A 8 13.54 -32.49 -5.36
CA PRO A 8 12.74 -31.40 -4.86
C PRO A 8 13.60 -30.14 -4.96
N SER A 9 13.12 -29.16 -5.72
CA SER A 9 13.65 -27.81 -5.77
C SER A 9 13.75 -27.30 -4.33
N ALA A 10 14.94 -27.42 -3.74
CA ALA A 10 15.28 -26.70 -2.54
C ALA A 10 15.11 -25.22 -2.89
N PHE A 11 14.05 -24.63 -2.34
CA PHE A 11 13.87 -23.19 -2.26
C PHE A 11 15.08 -22.64 -1.51
N LEU A 12 16.17 -22.40 -2.22
CA LEU A 12 17.27 -21.58 -1.75
C LEU A 12 16.72 -20.15 -1.82
N PRO A 13 16.45 -19.47 -0.69
CA PRO A 13 16.23 -18.04 -0.74
C PRO A 13 17.53 -17.46 -1.31
N ARG A 14 17.44 -16.85 -2.47
CA ARG A 14 18.53 -16.07 -3.05
C ARG A 14 18.81 -14.95 -2.05
N TRP A 15 19.86 -15.11 -1.25
CA TRP A 15 20.38 -14.09 -0.34
C TRP A 15 20.97 -12.95 -1.18
N SER A 16 20.09 -12.11 -1.74
CA SER A 16 20.44 -10.79 -2.29
C SER A 16 20.24 -9.76 -1.17
N GLY A 17 21.04 -9.88 -0.12
CA GLY A 17 20.87 -9.14 1.14
C GLY A 17 22.16 -8.47 1.62
N PHE A 18 23.03 -8.03 0.73
CA PHE A 18 24.13 -7.16 1.10
C PHE A 18 24.21 -5.96 0.14
N ALA A 19 24.23 -4.76 0.74
CA ALA A 19 24.31 -3.44 0.13
C ALA A 19 22.99 -2.79 -0.33
N ARG A 20 22.29 -2.17 0.63
CA ARG A 20 21.80 -0.77 0.51
C ARG A 20 21.36 -0.25 1.89
N GLY A 21 22.15 0.71 2.40
CA GLY A 21 21.73 1.76 3.33
C GLY A 21 21.33 1.32 4.74
N PHE A 22 22.18 1.60 5.72
CA PHE A 22 21.78 1.74 7.11
C PHE A 22 20.78 2.89 7.26
N ASN A 23 19.49 2.63 7.03
CA ASN A 23 18.42 3.49 7.54
C ASN A 23 18.05 2.93 8.92
N THR A 24 18.58 3.58 9.95
CA THR A 24 18.66 3.19 11.37
C THR A 24 17.30 2.96 12.04
N GLY A 25 16.60 1.89 11.66
CA GLY A 25 15.54 1.29 12.45
C GLY A 25 16.08 0.09 13.24
N ILE A 26 15.62 -0.08 14.48
CA ILE A 26 15.85 -1.32 15.23
C ILE A 26 15.31 -2.48 14.40
N ALA A 27 16.18 -3.43 14.05
CA ALA A 27 15.77 -4.63 13.32
C ALA A 27 14.75 -5.41 14.16
N SER A 28 13.63 -5.75 13.54
CA SER A 28 12.52 -6.47 14.16
C SER A 28 12.05 -7.61 13.24
N GLN A 29 11.02 -8.32 13.69
CA GLN A 29 10.39 -9.37 12.90
C GLN A 29 9.24 -8.79 12.06
N CYS A 30 9.17 -9.16 10.77
CA CYS A 30 8.08 -8.72 9.89
C CYS A 30 6.73 -9.12 10.49
N ALA A 31 5.82 -8.16 10.62
CA ALA A 31 4.51 -8.42 11.22
C ALA A 31 3.58 -9.31 10.38
N VAL A 32 3.92 -9.54 9.10
CA VAL A 32 3.12 -10.34 8.16
C VAL A 32 3.68 -11.76 8.04
N CYS A 33 4.91 -11.91 7.53
CA CYS A 33 5.50 -13.23 7.26
C CYS A 33 6.45 -13.72 8.37
N ARG A 34 6.68 -12.93 9.42
CA ARG A 34 7.57 -13.26 10.54
C ARG A 34 9.05 -13.47 10.16
N SER A 35 9.48 -13.03 8.97
CA SER A 35 10.90 -13.04 8.58
C SER A 35 11.70 -12.02 9.38
N TRP A 36 12.99 -12.30 9.56
CA TRP A 36 13.99 -11.41 10.16
C TRP A 36 15.26 -11.40 9.27
N PRO A 37 15.98 -10.27 9.15
CA PRO A 37 15.67 -8.96 9.73
C PRO A 37 14.65 -8.18 8.89
N ALA A 38 13.78 -7.40 9.55
CA ALA A 38 12.85 -6.49 8.91
C ALA A 38 12.70 -5.20 9.73
N ARG A 39 12.08 -4.15 9.17
CA ARG A 39 11.53 -3.04 9.97
C ARG A 39 10.17 -3.45 10.52
N GLN A 40 9.07 -2.77 10.19
CA GLN A 40 7.71 -3.15 10.57
C GLN A 40 7.15 -4.28 9.68
N VAL A 41 7.27 -4.09 8.36
CA VAL A 41 6.88 -5.03 7.32
C VAL A 41 8.06 -5.11 6.35
N CYS A 42 8.48 -6.32 5.98
CA CYS A 42 9.59 -6.49 5.05
C CYS A 42 9.18 -6.05 3.63
N GLU A 43 10.16 -5.60 2.84
CA GLU A 43 9.93 -5.18 1.45
C GLU A 43 9.17 -6.22 0.62
N PRO A 44 9.46 -7.54 0.68
CA PRO A 44 8.67 -8.53 -0.04
C PRO A 44 7.18 -8.56 0.33
N CYS A 45 6.83 -8.30 1.60
CA CYS A 45 5.43 -8.24 2.02
C CYS A 45 4.77 -6.93 1.57
N VAL A 46 5.48 -5.80 1.64
CA VAL A 46 4.98 -4.53 1.07
C VAL A 46 4.75 -4.68 -0.42
N ALA A 47 5.73 -5.19 -1.16
CA ALA A 47 5.61 -5.45 -2.59
C ALA A 47 4.47 -6.42 -2.92
N ARG A 48 4.19 -7.42 -2.08
CA ARG A 48 3.07 -8.34 -2.33
C ARG A 48 1.70 -7.72 -2.07
N PHE A 49 1.56 -6.94 -1.01
CA PHE A 49 0.25 -6.56 -0.47
C PHE A 49 -0.11 -5.08 -0.62
N ALA A 50 0.84 -4.20 -0.94
CA ALA A 50 0.61 -2.76 -1.17
C ALA A 50 0.72 -2.40 -2.65
N GLN A 51 0.26 -3.28 -3.54
CA GLN A 51 0.20 -2.98 -4.96
C GLN A 51 -0.74 -1.79 -5.22
N PRO A 52 -0.38 -0.84 -6.10
CA PRO A 52 -1.28 0.26 -6.45
C PRO A 52 -2.60 -0.26 -7.02
N GLU A 53 -3.71 0.26 -6.50
CA GLU A 53 -5.06 -0.04 -6.98
C GLU A 53 -5.67 1.21 -7.64
N ALA A 54 -6.48 1.00 -8.69
CA ALA A 54 -7.31 2.06 -9.21
C ALA A 54 -8.37 2.42 -8.16
N ARG A 55 -8.41 3.69 -7.74
CA ARG A 55 -9.32 4.17 -6.70
C ARG A 55 -10.21 5.29 -7.21
N CYS A 56 -11.39 5.40 -6.64
CA CYS A 56 -12.27 6.54 -6.84
C CYS A 56 -11.55 7.83 -6.41
N ASN A 57 -11.52 8.83 -7.27
CA ASN A 57 -10.85 10.10 -7.01
C ASN A 57 -11.43 10.82 -5.77
N ARG A 58 -12.74 10.71 -5.53
CA ARG A 58 -13.43 11.41 -4.43
C ARG A 58 -13.38 10.71 -3.08
N CYS A 59 -13.56 9.39 -3.04
CA CYS A 59 -13.68 8.64 -1.77
C CYS A 59 -12.58 7.60 -1.54
N ALA A 60 -11.59 7.49 -2.45
CA ALA A 60 -10.51 6.50 -2.41
C ALA A 60 -10.94 5.02 -2.41
N LEU A 61 -12.23 4.73 -2.63
CA LEU A 61 -12.73 3.37 -2.74
C LEU A 61 -12.04 2.64 -3.89
N ALA A 62 -11.55 1.43 -3.64
CA ALA A 62 -10.97 0.58 -4.69
C ALA A 62 -12.04 0.30 -5.76
N LEU A 63 -11.68 0.55 -7.02
CA LEU A 63 -12.53 0.27 -8.16
C LEU A 63 -12.19 -1.09 -8.76
N PRO A 64 -13.17 -1.79 -9.34
CA PRO A 64 -12.88 -2.96 -10.17
C PRO A 64 -12.00 -2.56 -11.36
N ALA A 65 -11.37 -3.56 -11.98
CA ALA A 65 -10.60 -3.35 -13.21
C ALA A 65 -11.44 -2.59 -14.24
N ASP A 66 -10.82 -1.62 -14.91
CA ASP A 66 -11.51 -0.86 -15.94
C ASP A 66 -11.74 -1.75 -17.17
N LEU A 67 -13.01 -2.06 -17.43
CA LEU A 67 -13.45 -2.85 -18.58
C LEU A 67 -13.96 -1.97 -19.73
N SER A 68 -13.81 -0.64 -19.64
CA SER A 68 -14.26 0.30 -20.68
C SER A 68 -13.40 0.28 -21.95
N MET A 69 -12.33 -0.51 -21.99
CA MET A 69 -11.35 -0.56 -23.09
C MET A 69 -10.83 0.83 -23.51
N GLY A 70 -10.64 1.73 -22.55
CA GLY A 70 -10.15 3.09 -22.82
C GLY A 70 -11.22 4.08 -23.29
N LEU A 71 -12.50 3.69 -23.31
CA LEU A 71 -13.60 4.59 -23.65
C LEU A 71 -13.91 5.60 -22.52
N ARG A 72 -13.47 5.32 -21.29
CA ARG A 72 -13.58 6.26 -20.17
C ARG A 72 -12.56 7.39 -20.32
N THR A 73 -13.05 8.62 -20.48
CA THR A 73 -12.23 9.83 -20.68
C THR A 73 -12.10 10.72 -19.43
N GLY A 74 -12.78 10.36 -18.33
CA GLY A 74 -12.79 11.12 -17.08
C GLY A 74 -12.04 10.44 -15.92
N PRO A 75 -11.90 11.14 -14.78
CA PRO A 75 -11.28 10.57 -13.59
C PRO A 75 -12.05 9.32 -13.11
N PRO A 76 -11.35 8.36 -12.48
CA PRO A 76 -12.00 7.19 -11.92
C PRO A 76 -12.99 7.60 -10.81
N LEU A 77 -14.26 7.24 -10.97
CA LEU A 77 -15.33 7.50 -10.00
C LEU A 77 -16.12 6.21 -9.74
N CYS A 78 -16.49 5.98 -8.47
CA CYS A 78 -17.46 4.94 -8.12
C CYS A 78 -18.89 5.43 -8.37
N GLY A 79 -19.84 4.50 -8.50
CA GLY A 79 -21.25 4.86 -8.76
C GLY A 79 -21.86 5.77 -7.70
N ALA A 80 -21.53 5.55 -6.42
CA ALA A 80 -22.02 6.40 -5.34
C ALA A 80 -21.55 7.86 -5.49
N CYS A 81 -20.25 8.09 -5.70
CA CYS A 81 -19.71 9.44 -5.87
C CYS A 81 -20.07 10.11 -7.20
N ALA A 82 -20.51 9.34 -8.20
CA ALA A 82 -21.03 9.87 -9.45
C ALA A 82 -22.47 10.36 -9.31
N VAL A 83 -23.28 9.71 -8.45
CA VAL A 83 -24.65 10.12 -8.15
C VAL A 83 -24.67 11.23 -7.12
N GLU A 84 -23.99 11.03 -5.99
CA GLU A 84 -23.95 11.97 -4.87
C GLU A 84 -22.48 12.25 -4.49
N PRO A 85 -21.92 13.39 -4.91
CA PRO A 85 -20.58 13.81 -4.55
C PRO A 85 -20.40 13.94 -3.02
N PRO A 86 -19.38 13.32 -2.39
CA PRO A 86 -19.02 13.68 -1.01
C PRO A 86 -18.54 15.14 -0.94
N PRO A 87 -18.53 15.76 0.26
CA PRO A 87 -18.03 17.12 0.46
C PRO A 87 -16.50 17.24 0.29
N LEU A 88 -15.80 16.12 0.10
CA LEU A 88 -14.37 16.08 -0.17
C LEU A 88 -14.12 16.21 -1.67
N ASP A 89 -13.24 17.12 -2.06
CA ASP A 89 -12.81 17.24 -3.46
C ASP A 89 -11.98 16.03 -3.90
N ARG A 90 -11.14 15.51 -3.00
CA ARG A 90 -10.25 14.39 -3.28
C ARG A 90 -9.93 13.58 -2.03
N ALA A 91 -9.79 12.26 -2.18
CA ALA A 91 -9.35 11.38 -1.12
C ALA A 91 -8.28 10.40 -1.61
N PHE A 92 -7.36 10.05 -0.72
CA PHE A 92 -6.27 9.12 -0.99
C PHE A 92 -6.24 8.01 0.05
N ALA A 93 -5.86 6.81 -0.40
CA ALA A 93 -5.63 5.67 0.48
C ALA A 93 -4.39 4.90 -0.01
N GLY A 94 -3.38 4.78 0.85
CA GLY A 94 -2.13 4.09 0.52
C GLY A 94 -2.27 2.58 0.36
N VAL A 95 -3.26 1.97 1.02
CA VAL A 95 -3.50 0.52 0.99
C VAL A 95 -4.98 0.22 1.11
N ALA A 96 -5.41 -0.94 0.59
CA ALA A 96 -6.77 -1.43 0.78
C ALA A 96 -7.01 -1.83 2.23
N TYR A 97 -8.22 -1.58 2.72
CA TYR A 97 -8.64 -2.04 4.04
C TYR A 97 -8.99 -3.54 4.00
N GLY A 98 -7.96 -4.37 3.95
CA GLY A 98 -8.02 -5.83 3.90
C GLY A 98 -6.73 -6.44 4.43
N TYR A 99 -6.57 -7.76 4.33
CA TYR A 99 -5.33 -8.41 4.77
C TYR A 99 -4.12 -7.89 3.95
N PRO A 100 -2.96 -7.60 4.59
CA PRO A 100 -2.70 -7.63 6.03
C PRO A 100 -3.03 -6.30 6.74
N TRP A 101 -3.31 -5.25 5.97
CA TRP A 101 -3.37 -3.86 6.41
C TRP A 101 -4.47 -3.57 7.43
N SER A 102 -5.65 -4.19 7.34
CA SER A 102 -6.73 -3.96 8.30
C SER A 102 -6.28 -4.25 9.74
N THR A 103 -5.63 -5.39 9.97
CA THR A 103 -5.08 -5.78 11.28
C THR A 103 -3.90 -4.88 11.70
N LEU A 104 -3.01 -4.54 10.77
CA LEU A 104 -1.84 -3.70 11.08
C LEU A 104 -2.23 -2.26 11.41
N VAL A 105 -3.20 -1.68 10.68
CA VAL A 105 -3.74 -0.34 10.94
C VAL A 105 -4.51 -0.33 12.26
N ALA A 106 -5.29 -1.38 12.56
CA ALA A 106 -5.95 -1.49 13.86
C ALA A 106 -4.92 -1.53 15.01
N GLY A 107 -3.85 -2.32 14.87
CA GLY A 107 -2.76 -2.36 15.85
C GLY A 107 -2.02 -1.03 16.02
N TYR A 108 -1.94 -0.21 14.97
CA TYR A 108 -1.39 1.15 15.04
C TYR A 108 -2.33 2.15 15.70
N LYS A 109 -3.61 2.16 15.32
CA LYS A 109 -4.62 3.10 15.83
C LYS A 109 -5.00 2.83 17.28
N PHE A 110 -5.12 1.57 17.66
CA PHE A 110 -5.76 1.15 18.92
C PHE A 110 -4.90 0.23 19.77
N GLY A 111 -3.72 -0.18 19.29
CA GLY A 111 -2.78 -0.99 20.06
C GLY A 111 -1.46 -0.29 20.29
N GLU A 112 -0.51 -1.01 20.86
CA GLU A 112 0.81 -0.50 21.29
C GLU A 112 1.81 -0.31 20.12
N ARG A 113 1.35 0.09 18.92
CA ARG A 113 2.20 0.23 17.72
C ARG A 113 2.25 1.65 17.17
N HIS A 114 2.13 2.68 18.02
CA HIS A 114 2.11 4.08 17.61
C HIS A 114 3.35 4.52 16.81
N GLY A 115 4.52 3.93 17.09
CA GLY A 115 5.76 4.16 16.33
C GLY A 115 5.70 3.77 14.84
N TRP A 116 4.58 3.23 14.37
CA TRP A 116 4.34 2.88 12.97
C TRP A 116 3.76 4.03 12.14
N ALA A 117 3.50 5.20 12.75
CA ALA A 117 2.98 6.38 12.05
C ALA A 117 3.80 6.71 10.79
N GLY A 118 5.13 6.79 10.90
CA GLY A 118 6.01 7.08 9.77
C GLY A 118 5.99 6.00 8.68
N PHE A 119 5.77 4.73 9.05
CA PHE A 119 5.63 3.64 8.08
C PHE A 119 4.34 3.79 7.27
N PHE A 120 3.20 4.02 7.94
CA PHE A 120 1.92 4.22 7.24
C PHE A 120 1.87 5.53 6.46
N ALA A 121 2.46 6.61 6.97
CA ALA A 121 2.63 7.85 6.23
C ALA A 121 3.46 7.62 4.96
N GLY A 122 4.54 6.83 5.06
CA GLY A 122 5.35 6.45 3.89
C GLY A 122 4.56 5.66 2.84
N LEU A 123 3.69 4.74 3.26
CA LEU A 123 2.78 4.04 2.33
C LEU A 123 1.74 4.98 1.71
N LEU A 124 1.17 5.90 2.49
CA LEU A 124 0.21 6.88 2.00
C LEU A 124 0.85 7.81 0.96
N LEU A 125 2.05 8.31 1.22
CA LEU A 125 2.83 9.18 0.32
C LEU A 125 3.19 8.51 -1.02
N GLN A 126 3.16 7.18 -1.10
CA GLN A 126 3.34 6.44 -2.36
C GLN A 126 2.05 6.36 -3.20
N SER A 127 0.93 6.88 -2.71
CA SER A 127 -0.34 6.90 -3.46
C SER A 127 -0.18 7.72 -4.75
N PRO A 128 -0.58 7.17 -5.92
CA PRO A 128 -0.47 7.88 -7.19
C PRO A 128 -1.16 9.25 -7.15
N GLY A 129 -0.43 10.29 -7.54
CA GLY A 129 -0.93 11.67 -7.63
C GLY A 129 -1.00 12.45 -6.30
N LEU A 130 -0.69 11.84 -5.15
CA LEU A 130 -0.74 12.54 -3.86
C LEU A 130 0.33 13.64 -3.77
N ALA A 131 1.56 13.34 -4.18
CA ALA A 131 2.65 14.32 -4.16
C ALA A 131 2.37 15.54 -5.05
N GLN A 132 1.69 15.32 -6.19
CA GLN A 132 1.25 16.40 -7.06
C GLN A 132 0.19 17.27 -6.36
N VAL A 133 -0.85 16.66 -5.80
CA VAL A 133 -1.90 17.40 -5.08
C VAL A 133 -1.32 18.21 -3.92
N PHE A 134 -0.39 17.64 -3.14
CA PHE A 134 0.28 18.40 -2.08
C PHE A 134 1.13 19.58 -2.58
N GLY A 135 1.63 19.53 -3.81
CA GLY A 135 2.33 20.66 -4.43
C GLY A 135 1.40 21.73 -5.02
N GLU A 136 0.11 21.41 -5.16
CA GLU A 136 -0.93 22.29 -5.71
C GLU A 136 -1.81 22.92 -4.60
N LEU A 137 -1.57 22.58 -3.32
CA LEU A 137 -2.35 23.13 -2.22
C LEU A 137 -2.08 24.62 -2.00
N GLU A 138 -3.16 25.38 -1.86
CA GLU A 138 -3.14 26.78 -1.45
C GLU A 138 -3.43 26.92 0.06
N PRO A 139 -3.10 28.07 0.69
CA PRO A 139 -3.30 28.26 2.13
C PRO A 139 -4.76 28.13 2.62
N GLU A 140 -5.72 28.37 1.74
CA GLU A 140 -7.15 28.18 1.99
C GLU A 140 -7.62 26.72 1.96
N ASP A 141 -6.80 25.79 1.45
CA ASP A 141 -7.15 24.38 1.35
C ASP A 141 -7.07 23.68 2.72
N TRP A 142 -8.06 22.83 2.98
CA TRP A 142 -8.17 22.08 4.22
C TRP A 142 -7.79 20.62 4.02
N LEU A 143 -6.84 20.15 4.82
CA LEU A 143 -6.49 18.73 4.90
C LEU A 143 -7.23 18.07 6.06
N LEU A 144 -7.98 17.01 5.75
CA LEU A 144 -8.67 16.19 6.73
C LEU A 144 -7.85 14.92 7.04
N PRO A 145 -7.59 14.60 8.33
CA PRO A 145 -6.84 13.41 8.75
C PRO A 145 -7.63 12.09 8.69
#